data_AF-A0A822X7H5-F1
#
_entry.id   AF-A0A822X7H5-F1
#
_cell.length_a   1.000
_cell.length_b   1.000
_cell.length_c   1.000
_cell.angle_alpha   90.00
_cell.angle_beta   90.00
_cell.angle_gamma   90.00
#
_symmetry.space_group_name_H-M   'P 1'
#
loop_
_entity.id
_entity.type
_entity.pdbx_description
1 polymer ?
#
loop_
_entity_poly.entity_id
_entity_poly.type
_entity_poly.pdbx_seq_one_letter_code
_entity_poly.pdbx_strand_id
1 'polypeptide(L)' 'PYDSLLSIVQMPPGMPVATVGVDRGDNAGALAVQILASSDSELSDSYASWRDEMTQKVISDDSSIQG' A
#
# COMPACT_ATOMS: atom_id res chain seq x y z
N PRO A 1 17.64 -0.30 -9.96
CA PRO A 1 16.23 -0.57 -9.58
C PRO A 1 15.29 -0.92 -10.75
N TYR A 2 15.51 -0.38 -11.97
CA TYR A 2 14.64 -0.65 -13.12
C TYR A 2 14.62 -2.13 -13.55
N ASP A 3 15.79 -2.77 -13.55
CA ASP A 3 15.93 -4.21 -13.82
C ASP A 3 15.14 -5.07 -12.82
N SER A 4 15.23 -4.74 -11.52
CA SER A 4 14.44 -5.40 -10.48
C SER A 4 12.93 -5.25 -10.67
N LEU A 5 12.47 -4.09 -11.14
CA LEU A 5 11.04 -3.88 -11.41
C LEU A 5 10.57 -4.69 -12.62
N LEU A 6 11.29 -4.63 -13.74
CA LEU A 6 10.92 -5.35 -14.96
C LEU A 6 11.00 -6.86 -14.78
N SER A 7 11.98 -7.37 -14.04
CA SER A 7 12.12 -8.81 -13.76
C SER A 7 11.00 -9.39 -12.89
N ILE A 8 10.28 -8.55 -12.14
CA ILE A 8 9.16 -8.98 -11.29
C ILE A 8 7.80 -8.74 -11.96
N VAL A 9 7.59 -7.57 -12.58
CA VAL A 9 6.28 -7.17 -13.10
C VAL A 9 5.91 -7.87 -14.41
N GLN A 10 6.91 -8.29 -15.21
CA GLN A 10 6.71 -8.87 -16.54
C GLN A 10 6.42 -10.38 -16.48
N MET A 11 5.40 -10.77 -15.72
CA MET A 11 5.01 -12.17 -15.60
C MET A 11 4.23 -12.67 -16.84
N PRO A 12 4.42 -13.94 -17.25
CA PRO A 12 3.68 -14.52 -18.37
C PRO A 12 2.17 -14.66 -18.06
N PRO A 13 1.33 -14.74 -19.10
CA PRO A 13 -0.11 -14.97 -18.93
C PRO A 13 -0.41 -16.19 -18.06
N GLY A 14 -1.33 -16.04 -17.10
CA GLY A 14 -1.77 -17.11 -16.19
C GLY A 14 -1.01 -17.18 -14.86
N MET A 15 0.08 -16.43 -14.68
CA MET A 15 0.86 -16.40 -13.43
C MET A 15 1.01 -14.98 -12.89
N PRO A 16 -0.04 -14.37 -12.32
CA PRO A 16 0.00 -12.98 -11.88
C PRO A 16 0.89 -12.79 -10.64
N VAL A 17 1.55 -11.63 -10.57
CA VAL A 17 2.29 -11.16 -9.38
C VAL A 17 1.87 -9.73 -9.06
N ALA A 18 1.48 -9.48 -7.81
CA ALA A 18 1.17 -8.14 -7.35
C ALA A 18 2.46 -7.38 -7.02
N THR A 19 2.90 -6.52 -7.95
CA THR A 19 4.15 -5.74 -7.81
C THR A 19 3.84 -4.38 -7.21
N VAL A 20 4.65 -3.95 -6.23
CA VAL A 20 4.57 -2.60 -5.63
C VAL A 20 5.74 -1.73 -6.10
N GLY A 21 5.77 -0.46 -5.68
CA GLY A 21 6.85 0.46 -6.02
C GLY A 21 8.24 -0.03 -5.56
N VAL A 22 9.28 0.41 -6.27
CA VAL A 22 10.68 0.12 -5.91
C VAL A 22 10.96 0.62 -4.49
N ASP A 23 11.57 -0.23 -3.66
CA ASP A 23 11.88 0.00 -2.25
C ASP A 23 10.65 0.33 -1.37
N ARG A 24 9.43 0.03 -1.84
CA ARG A 24 8.17 0.25 -1.10
C ARG A 24 7.71 -1.01 -0.36
N GLY A 25 8.54 -1.48 0.58
CA GLY A 25 8.19 -2.61 1.45
C GLY A 25 6.98 -2.31 2.36
N ASP A 26 6.80 -1.05 2.72
CA ASP A 26 5.61 -0.52 3.40
C ASP A 26 4.32 -0.78 2.58
N ASN A 27 4.35 -0.47 1.28
CA ASN A 27 3.21 -0.75 0.39
C ASN A 27 2.96 -2.25 0.21
N ALA A 28 4.01 -3.08 0.17
CA ALA A 28 3.85 -4.52 0.14
C ALA A 28 3.13 -5.04 1.39
N GLY A 29 3.51 -4.55 2.58
CA GLY A 29 2.83 -4.85 3.83
C GLY A 29 1.38 -4.40 3.85
N ALA A 30 1.11 -3.15 3.42
CA ALA A 30 -0.25 -2.62 3.35
C ALA A 30 -1.14 -3.39 2.34
N LEU A 31 -0.57 -3.87 1.24
CA LEU A 31 -1.27 -4.73 0.29
C LEU A 31 -1.58 -6.10 0.89
N ALA A 32 -0.63 -6.71 1.62
CA ALA A 32 -0.85 -7.97 2.30
C ALA A 32 -1.97 -7.86 3.35
N VAL A 33 -1.98 -6.79 4.15
CA VAL A 33 -3.06 -6.52 5.11
C VAL A 33 -4.41 -6.37 4.41
N GLN A 34 -4.48 -5.65 3.29
CA GLN A 34 -5.73 -5.53 2.51
C GLN A 34 -6.25 -6.89 2.02
N ILE A 35 -5.36 -7.78 1.58
CA ILE A 35 -5.76 -9.13 1.17
C ILE A 35 -6.34 -9.91 2.36
N LEU A 36 -5.70 -9.86 3.54
CA LEU A 36 -6.17 -10.54 4.75
C LEU A 36 -7.51 -9.95 5.26
N ALA A 37 -7.62 -8.62 5.25
CA ALA A 37 -8.81 -7.87 5.66
C ALA A 37 -10.04 -8.22 4.80
N SER A 38 -9.87 -8.71 3.57
CA SER A 38 -10.99 -9.20 2.75
C SER A 38 -11.76 -10.35 3.40
N SER A 39 -11.15 -11.07 4.36
CA SER A 39 -11.75 -12.19 5.08
C SER A 39 -11.84 -12.00 6.59
N ASP A 40 -11.31 -10.89 7.11
CA ASP A 40 -11.22 -10.59 8.54
C ASP A 40 -11.72 -9.15 8.80
N SER A 41 -12.88 -9.06 9.44
CA SER A 41 -13.54 -7.77 9.71
C SER A 41 -12.76 -6.91 10.70
N GLU A 42 -12.08 -7.51 11.69
CA GLU A 42 -11.30 -6.75 12.67
C GLU A 42 -10.07 -6.10 12.00
N LEU A 43 -9.40 -6.86 11.13
CA LEU A 43 -8.32 -6.32 10.29
C LEU A 43 -8.81 -5.24 9.32
N SER A 44 -10.01 -5.40 8.76
CA SER A 44 -10.62 -4.39 7.88
C SER A 44 -10.84 -3.07 8.62
N ASP A 45 -11.41 -3.11 9.82
CA ASP A 45 -11.66 -1.91 10.63
C ASP A 45 -10.35 -1.24 11.04
N SER A 46 -9.35 -2.03 11.45
CA SER A 46 -8.01 -1.53 11.78
C SER A 46 -7.34 -0.87 10.58
N TYR A 47 -7.43 -1.48 9.39
CA TYR A 47 -6.88 -0.93 8.16
C TYR A 47 -7.58 0.38 7.74
N ALA A 48 -8.89 0.47 7.93
CA ALA A 48 -9.66 1.69 7.67
C ALA A 48 -9.22 2.85 8.59
N SER A 49 -9.09 2.60 9.90
CA SER A 49 -8.58 3.59 10.87
C SER A 49 -7.20 4.09 10.48
N TRP A 50 -6.29 3.17 10.11
CA TRP A 50 -4.95 3.53 9.67
C TRP A 50 -4.94 4.43 8.43
N ARG A 51 -5.84 4.20 7.46
CA ARG A 51 -5.98 5.06 6.28
C ARG A 51 -6.51 6.46 6.61
N ASP A 52 -7.44 6.54 7.56
CA ASP A 52 -7.99 7.82 8.02
C ASP A 52 -6.91 8.65 8.71
N GLU A 53 -6.09 8.02 9.58
CA GLU A 53 -4.95 8.66 10.23
C GLU A 53 -3.94 9.23 9.23
N MET A 54 -3.61 8.49 8.17
CA MET A 54 -2.71 8.98 7.11
C MET A 54 -3.30 10.17 6.37
N THR A 55 -4.61 10.18 6.14
CA THR A 55 -5.32 11.30 5.49
C THR A 55 -5.29 12.55 6.39
N GLN A 56 -5.57 12.38 7.68
CA GLN A 56 -5.50 13.49 8.65
C GLN A 56 -4.09 14.07 8.75
N LYS A 57 -3.06 13.22 8.67
CA LYS A 57 -1.66 13.67 8.65
C LYS A 57 -1.38 14.59 7.46
N VAL A 58 -1.81 14.22 6.26
CA VAL A 58 -1.63 15.08 5.07
C VAL A 58 -2.36 16.41 5.20
N ILE A 59 -3.58 16.42 5.74
CA ILE A 59 -4.36 17.66 5.99
C ILE A 59 -3.65 18.56 7.01
N SER A 60 -3.12 17.96 8.08
CA SER A 60 -2.34 18.67 9.10
C SER A 60 -1.06 19.26 8.50
N ASP A 61 -0.34 18.49 7.68
CA ASP A 61 0.89 18.93 7.03
C ASP A 61 0.60 20.09 6.06
N ASP A 62 -0.46 20.01 5.25
CA ASP A 62 -0.88 21.11 4.35
C ASP A 62 -1.20 22.40 5.11
N SER A 63 -1.95 22.28 6.22
CA SER A 63 -2.27 23.41 7.09
C SER A 63 -1.02 24.08 7.69
N SER A 64 0.05 23.32 7.91
CA SER A 64 1.32 23.84 8.44
C SER A 64 2.17 24.59 7.42
N ILE A 65 2.00 24.29 6.12
CA ILE A 65 2.76 24.90 5.01
C ILE A 65 2.09 26.18 4.51
N GLN A 66 0.77 26.30 4.65
CA GLN A 66 0.01 27.49 4.23
C GLN A 66 0.16 28.71 5.18
N GLY A 67 1.05 28.64 6.18
CA GLY A 67 1.39 29.72 7.10
C GLY A 67 2.51 30.63 6.62
#